data_AF-A0A951Q4B8-F1
#
_entry.id   AF-A0A951Q4B8-F1
#
_cell.length_a   1.000
_cell.length_b   1.000
_cell.length_c   1.000
_cell.angle_alpha   90.00
_cell.angle_beta   90.00
_cell.angle_gamma   90.00
#
_symmetry.space_group_name_H-M   'P 1'
#
loop_
_entity.id
_entity.type
_entity.pdbx_description
1 polymer ?
#
loop_
_entity_poly.entity_id
_entity_poly.type
_entity_poly.pdbx_seq_one_letter_code
_entity_poly.pdbx_strand_id
1 'polypeptide(L)' 'MQKTNDQKGYFLRYLSLAPVLAVVAVSVAFSTWAIFNRFFPDLLFHPMP' A
#
# COMPACT_ATOMS: atom_id res chain seq x y z
N MET A 1 23.06 32.33 1.98
CA MET A 1 22.34 31.14 2.50
C MET A 1 22.09 30.20 1.33
N GLN A 2 22.81 29.08 1.26
CA GLN A 2 22.57 28.05 0.25
C GLN A 2 21.21 27.40 0.54
N LYS A 3 20.24 27.55 -0.37
CA LYS A 3 19.00 26.76 -0.34
C LYS A 3 19.38 25.32 -0.68
N THR A 4 19.51 24.48 0.35
CA THR A 4 19.61 23.04 0.18
C THR A 4 18.41 22.59 -0.66
N ASN A 5 18.65 21.84 -1.73
CA ASN A 5 17.60 21.32 -2.61
C ASN A 5 16.83 20.21 -1.86
N ASP A 6 15.88 20.60 -1.00
CA ASP A 6 15.03 19.70 -0.19
C ASP A 6 13.95 18.96 -1.01
N GLN A 7 14.21 18.68 -2.28
CA GLN A 7 13.31 17.97 -3.20
C GLN A 7 12.85 16.62 -2.62
N LYS A 8 13.75 15.90 -1.93
CA LYS A 8 13.43 14.64 -1.25
C LYS A 8 12.40 14.85 -0.12
N GLY A 9 12.53 15.92 0.65
CA GLY A 9 11.62 16.24 1.75
C GLY A 9 10.21 16.59 1.25
N TYR A 10 10.11 17.38 0.18
CA TYR A 10 8.82 17.69 -0.46
C TYR A 10 8.16 16.46 -1.06
N PHE A 11 8.94 15.56 -1.68
CA PHE A 11 8.44 14.30 -2.22
C PHE A 11 7.87 13.39 -1.12
N LEU A 12 8.59 13.22 -0.01
CA LEU A 12 8.09 12.44 1.13
C LEU A 12 6.83 13.07 1.72
N ARG A 13 6.77 14.41 1.80
CA ARG A 13 5.58 15.13 2.28
C ARG A 13 4.37 14.91 1.37
N TYR A 14 4.58 14.84 0.06
CA TYR A 14 3.54 14.50 -0.90
C TYR A 14 3.04 13.05 -0.71
N LEU A 15 3.94 12.08 -0.55
CA LEU A 15 3.58 10.69 -0.26
C LEU A 15 2.78 10.54 1.05
N SER A 16 3.08 11.38 2.04
CA SER A 16 2.36 11.42 3.33
C SER A 16 0.98 12.09 3.28
N LEU A 17 0.56 12.64 2.14
CA LEU A 17 -0.79 13.20 2.01
C LEU A 17 -1.83 12.09 2.14
N ALA A 18 -2.88 12.33 2.93
CA ALA A 18 -3.97 11.37 3.15
C ALA A 18 -4.50 10.68 1.88
N PRO A 19 -4.83 11.39 0.77
CA PRO A 19 -5.30 10.72 -0.45
C PRO A 19 -4.23 9.85 -1.13
N VAL A 20 -2.96 10.26 -1.11
CA VAL A 20 -1.86 9.50 -1.72
C VAL A 20 -1.61 8.23 -0.92
N LEU A 21 -1.56 8.36 0.40
CA LEU A 21 -1.34 7.25 1.31
C LEU A 21 -2.53 6.26 1.28
N ALA A 22 -3.76 6.75 1.13
CA ALA A 22 -4.94 5.90 0.95
C ALA A 22 -4.84 5.04 -0.31
N VAL A 23 -4.43 5.60 -1.45
CA VAL A 23 -4.23 4.84 -2.69
C VAL A 23 -3.15 3.76 -2.51
N VAL A 24 -2.03 4.11 -1.87
CA VAL A 24 -0.96 3.13 -1.59
C VAL A 24 -1.47 2.02 -0.68
N ALA A 25 -2.18 2.35 0.40
CA ALA A 25 -2.72 1.37 1.35
C ALA A 25 -3.73 0.42 0.68
N VAL A 26 -4.67 0.95 -0.09
CA VAL A 26 -5.66 0.14 -0.84
C VAL A 26 -4.96 -0.74 -1.87
N SER A 27 -3.95 -0.22 -2.57
CA SER A 27 -3.19 -0.99 -3.56
C SER A 27 -2.47 -2.17 -2.90
N VAL A 28 -1.85 -1.97 -1.73
CA VAL A 28 -1.20 -3.04 -0.94
C VAL A 28 -2.21 -4.05 -0.43
N ALA A 29 -3.33 -3.59 0.14
CA ALA A 29 -4.39 -4.47 0.65
C ALA A 29 -4.99 -5.33 -0.48
N PHE A 30 -5.33 -4.71 -1.62
CA PHE A 30 -5.88 -5.40 -2.77
C PHE A 30 -4.89 -6.40 -3.37
N SER A 31 -3.62 -6.01 -3.51
CA SER A 31 -2.58 -6.94 -4.03
C SER A 31 -2.42 -8.15 -3.11
N THR A 32 -2.42 -7.93 -1.80
CA THR A 32 -2.35 -9.01 -0.80
C THR A 32 -3.56 -9.93 -0.91
N TRP A 33 -4.77 -9.37 -1.00
CA TRP A 33 -6.01 -10.11 -1.17
C TRP A 33 -6.04 -10.91 -2.50
N ALA A 34 -5.61 -10.30 -3.60
CA ALA A 34 -5.56 -10.94 -4.91
C ALA A 34 -4.57 -12.11 -4.94
N ILE A 35 -3.38 -11.92 -4.36
CA ILE A 35 -2.37 -12.98 -4.26
C ILE A 35 -2.88 -14.12 -3.37
N PHE A 36 -3.53 -13.80 -2.24
CA PHE A 36 -4.12 -14.81 -1.35
C PHE A 36 -5.18 -15.66 -2.07
N ASN A 37 -6.14 -15.04 -2.75
CA ASN A 37 -7.15 -15.77 -3.51
C ASN A 37 -6.59 -16.48 -4.74
N ARG A 38 -5.43 -16.08 -5.26
CA ARG A 38 -4.73 -16.86 -6.31
C ARG A 38 -4.18 -18.18 -5.76
N PHE A 39 -3.66 -18.18 -4.54
CA PHE A 39 -3.11 -19.39 -3.91
C PHE A 39 -4.18 -20.25 -3.21
N PHE A 40 -5.22 -19.61 -2.67
CA PHE A 40 -6.34 -20.26 -1.97
C PHE A 40 -7.68 -19.81 -2.57
N PRO A 41 -8.00 -20.21 -3.81
CA PRO A 41 -9.17 -19.70 -4.54
C PRO A 41 -10.51 -20.11 -3.91
N ASP A 42 -10.58 -21.30 -3.32
CA ASP A 42 -11.84 -21.89 -2.85
C ASP A 42 -11.94 -21.93 -1.32
N LEU A 43 -11.36 -20.93 -0.63
CA LEU A 43 -11.39 -20.83 0.82
C LEU A 43 -12.70 -20.19 1.31
N LEU A 44 -13.81 -20.92 1.15
CA LEU A 44 -15.11 -20.50 1.68
C LEU A 44 -15.19 -20.62 3.22
N PHE A 45 -14.54 -21.64 3.77
CA PHE A 45 -14.41 -21.89 5.21
C PHE A 45 -12.97 -22.21 5.56
N HIS A 46 -12.57 -21.93 6.81
CA HIS A 46 -11.30 -22.42 7.31
C HIS A 46 -11.39 -23.95 7.48
N PRO A 47 -10.41 -24.74 7.02
CA PRO A 47 -10.43 -26.19 7.19
C PRO A 47 -10.50 -26.54 8.68
N MET A 48 -11.45 -27.40 9.03
CA MET A 48 -11.56 -27.93 10.38
C MET A 48 -10.51 -29.02 10.60
N PRO A 49 -9.94 -29.15 11.82
CA PRO A 49 -8.92 -30.14 12.14
C PRO A 49 -9.43 -31.58 12.06
#